data_AF-A0AAW6SQH2-F1
#
_entry.id   AF-A0AAW6SQH2-F1
#
_cell.length_a   1.000
_cell.length_b   1.000
_cell.length_c   1.000
_cell.angle_alpha   90.00
_cell.angle_beta   90.00
_cell.angle_gamma   90.00
#
_symmetry.space_group_name_H-M   'P 1'
#
loop_
_entity.id
_entity.type
_entity.pdbx_description
1 polymer ?
#
loop_
_entity_poly.entity_id
_entity_poly.type
_entity_poly.pdbx_seq_one_letter_code
_entity_poly.pdbx_strand_id
1 'polypeptide(L)' 'MESLQRLSNQELLDAYNKAIKLKLSLEFINLLKDELIKRRIPF' A
#
# COMPACT_ATOMS: atom_id res chain seq x y z
N MET A 1 -1.01 6.77 -12.28
CA MET A 1 -0.54 5.94 -11.13
C MET A 1 -0.14 4.56 -11.63
N GLU A 2 0.93 4.45 -12.42
CA GLU A 2 1.42 3.16 -12.94
C GLU A 2 2.43 2.49 -11.98
N SER A 3 2.96 3.24 -11.02
CA SER A 3 4.08 2.79 -10.17
C SER A 3 3.68 1.69 -9.18
N LEU A 4 2.51 1.79 -8.53
CA LEU A 4 2.07 0.77 -7.58
C LEU A 4 1.63 -0.54 -8.26
N GLN A 5 1.17 -0.47 -9.50
CA GLN A 5 0.78 -1.66 -10.28
C GLN A 5 1.95 -2.62 -10.52
N ARG A 6 3.19 -2.11 -10.43
CA ARG A 6 4.41 -2.90 -10.58
C ARG A 6 4.86 -3.60 -9.30
N LEU A 7 4.37 -3.17 -8.14
CA LEU A 7 4.69 -3.83 -6.87
C LEU A 7 4.01 -5.20 -6.83
N SER A 8 4.74 -6.23 -6.41
CA SER A 8 4.13 -7.49 -6.03
C SER A 8 3.21 -7.32 -4.80
N ASN A 9 2.30 -8.27 -4.58
CA ASN A 9 1.36 -8.19 -3.45
C ASN A 9 2.09 -8.09 -2.11
N GLN A 10 3.21 -8.82 -1.95
CA GLN A 10 4.02 -8.77 -0.74
C GLN A 10 4.67 -7.39 -0.56
N GLU A 11 5.28 -6.84 -1.61
CA GLU A 11 5.92 -5.51 -1.54
C GLU A 11 4.92 -4.40 -1.22
N LEU A 12 3.70 -4.48 -1.77
CA LEU A 12 2.64 -3.52 -1.49
C LEU A 12 2.19 -3.60 -0.02
N LEU A 13 2.03 -4.82 0.51
CA LEU A 13 1.68 -5.05 1.91
C LEU A 13 2.79 -4.56 2.86
N ASP A 14 4.05 -4.88 2.54
CA ASP A 14 5.22 -4.40 3.28
C ASP A 14 5.29 -2.86 3.29
N ALA A 15 5.06 -2.22 2.14
CA ALA A 15 5.05 -0.78 2.02
C ALA A 15 3.95 -0.14 2.88
N TYR A 16 2.74 -0.71 2.88
CA TYR A 16 1.63 -0.25 3.71
C TYR A 16 1.95 -0.34 5.20
N ASN A 17 2.46 -1.50 5.65
CA ASN A 17 2.84 -1.72 7.05
C ASN A 17 3.96 -0.77 7.49
N LYS A 18 4.97 -0.56 6.64
CA LYS A 18 6.04 0.41 6.90
C LYS A 18 5.52 1.84 6.95
N ALA A 19 4.62 2.21 6.04
CA ALA A 19 4.03 3.55 6.01
C ALA A 19 3.26 3.88 7.30
N ILE A 20 2.49 2.91 7.81
CA ILE A 20 1.82 3.03 9.12
C ILE A 20 2.83 3.17 10.25
N LYS A 21 3.83 2.28 10.31
CA LYS A 21 4.84 2.26 11.37
C LYS A 21 5.64 3.57 11.44
N LEU A 22 5.96 4.13 10.27
CA LEU A 22 6.70 5.39 10.14
C LEU A 22 5.81 6.64 10.27
N LYS A 23 4.48 6.47 10.45
CA LYS A 23 3.51 7.56 10.53
C LYS A 23 3.63 8.53 9.34
N LEU A 24 3.74 7.96 8.13
CA LEU A 24 3.74 8.75 6.89
C LEU A 24 2.39 9.43 6.70
N SER A 25 2.29 10.29 5.68
CA SER A 25 1.06 11.03 5.40
C SER A 25 -0.13 10.08 5.20
N LEU A 26 -1.28 10.48 5.74
CA LEU A 26 -2.52 9.71 5.59
C LEU A 26 -2.91 9.53 4.13
N GLU A 27 -2.64 10.52 3.28
CA GLU A 27 -2.87 10.42 1.83
C GLU A 27 -2.06 9.27 1.22
N PHE A 28 -0.78 9.13 1.58
CA PHE A 28 0.06 8.04 1.07
C PHE A 28 -0.40 6.68 1.58
N ILE A 29 -0.76 6.59 2.86
CA ILE A 29 -1.29 5.35 3.46
C ILE A 29 -2.60 4.94 2.79
N ASN A 30 -3.51 5.89 2.54
CA ASN A 30 -4.77 5.64 1.86
C ASN A 30 -4.55 5.16 0.41
N LEU A 31 -3.58 5.76 -0.28
CA LEU A 31 -3.24 5.36 -1.65
C LEU A 31 -2.77 3.88 -1.70
N LEU A 32 -1.93 3.45 -0.75
CA LEU A 32 -1.53 2.03 -0.63
C LEU A 32 -2.70 1.13 -0.24
N LYS A 33 -3.55 1.59 0.69
CA LYS A 33 -4.73 0.85 1.14
C LYS A 33 -5.73 0.61 0.02
N ASP A 34 -6.01 1.62 -0.80
CA ASP A 34 -6.94 1.51 -1.93
C ASP A 34 -6.47 0.47 -2.94
N GLU A 35 -5.17 0.41 -3.22
CA GLU A 35 -4.59 -0.58 -4.11
C GLU A 35 -4.62 -2.01 -3.51
N LEU A 36 -4.41 -2.15 -2.19
CA LEU A 36 -4.57 -3.44 -1.49
C LEU A 36 -6.02 -3.95 -1.56
N ILE A 37 -6.99 -3.07 -1.32
CA ILE A 37 -8.43 -3.38 -1.44
C ILE A 37 -8.77 -3.79 -2.87
N LYS A 38 -8.30 -3.02 -3.87
CA LYS A 38 -8.54 -3.29 -5.29
C LYS A 38 -8.05 -4.68 -5.71
N ARG A 39 -6.92 -5.13 -5.15
CA ARG A 39 -6.34 -6.45 -5.41
C ARG A 39 -6.85 -7.57 -4.51
N ARG A 40 -7.74 -7.26 -3.56
CA ARG A 40 -8.26 -8.20 -2.56
C ARG A 40 -7.16 -8.87 -1.74
N ILE A 41 -6.10 -8.13 -1.44
CA ILE A 41 -5.01 -8.59 -0.58
C ILE A 41 -5.45 -8.34 0.88
N PRO A 42 -5.40 -9.33 1.79
CA PRO A 42 -5.67 -9.10 3.21
C PRO A 42 -4.52 -8.32 3.87
N PHE A 43 -4.83 -7.35 4.71
CA PHE A 43 -3.87 -6.46 5.38
C PHE A 43 -4.34 -6.03 6.78
#